data_AF-A0A6C0IHH7-F1
#
_entry.id   AF-A0A6C0IHH7-F1
#
_cell.length_a   1.000
_cell.length_b   1.000
_cell.length_c   1.000
_cell.angle_alpha   90.00
_cell.angle_beta   90.00
_cell.angle_gamma   90.00
#
_symmetry.space_group_name_H-M   'P 1'
#
loop_
_entity.id
_entity.type
_entity.pdbx_description
1 polymer ?
#
loop_
_entity_poly.entity_id
_entity_poly.type
_entity_poly.pdbx_seq_one_letter_code
_entity_poly.pdbx_strand_id
1 'polypeptide(L)'
;MVEVTKPEIVKRCCSKCGEEKNPDRIVKNRNICKDCCNKKKKETLDNKVVEPTEQRTCTGCNIVKCVTLFIRKESTRCKDCNNFNRRKQYEEKEEVRIRKITDATNHKKKKKAIRDEIKLAELTKLEEEIGQDNTICKYCNEVKAKTHFRHNRLKCKDCERDDPIDKLKRYVRSRIHSCLKGNKTKHTHEYLGCKPPEYIKWLLSNTNNFTLDNHGQVWHIDHVIPLSKFNVENDEECSIAFNWRNTMPLLAKENLSKNNKILKPQIEQHLKNLISYHIENSIELPQIYIDLFAKHLAAGNPLEP
;
A
#
# COMPACT_ATOMS: atom_id res chain seq x y z
N MET A 1 37.62 17.01 13.81
CA MET A 1 36.36 16.25 13.82
C MET A 1 35.54 16.79 14.97
N VAL A 2 34.57 17.66 14.69
CA VAL A 2 33.64 18.14 15.72
C VAL A 2 32.44 17.22 15.62
N GLU A 3 32.27 16.35 16.62
CA GLU A 3 31.06 15.53 16.73
C GLU A 3 29.87 16.45 16.95
N VAL A 4 29.11 16.72 15.88
CA VAL A 4 27.82 17.38 15.97
C VAL A 4 26.81 16.33 16.43
N THR A 5 26.79 16.05 17.73
CA THR A 5 25.68 15.32 18.35
C THR A 5 24.41 16.15 18.13
N LYS A 6 23.46 15.59 17.35
CA LYS A 6 22.12 16.17 17.21
C LYS A 6 21.57 16.42 18.62
N PRO A 7 21.10 17.63 18.95
CA PRO A 7 20.53 17.89 20.27
C PRO A 7 19.37 16.93 20.49
N GLU A 8 19.48 16.12 21.52
CA GLU A 8 18.45 15.17 21.91
C GLU A 8 17.18 15.95 22.22
N ILE A 9 16.12 15.72 21.43
CA ILE A 9 14.87 16.45 21.57
C ILE A 9 14.23 15.98 22.87
N VAL A 10 14.40 16.77 23.94
CA VAL A 10 13.83 16.49 25.27
C VAL A 10 12.31 16.40 25.14
N LYS A 11 11.77 15.19 25.23
CA LYS A 11 10.32 14.94 25.22
C LYS A 11 9.70 15.51 26.48
N ARG A 12 8.44 15.95 26.38
CA ARG A 12 7.66 16.51 27.49
C ARG A 12 6.38 15.72 27.67
N CYS A 13 6.07 15.36 28.91
CA CYS A 13 4.84 14.64 29.24
C CYS A 13 3.61 15.55 29.16
N CYS A 14 2.54 15.05 28.57
CA CYS A 14 1.25 15.71 28.58
C CYS A 14 0.53 15.48 29.92
N SER A 15 0.13 16.56 30.59
CA SER A 15 -0.62 16.48 31.86
C SER A 15 -2.03 15.89 31.74
N LYS A 16 -2.56 15.71 30.52
CA LYS A 16 -3.92 15.17 30.29
C LYS A 16 -3.95 13.72 29.80
N CYS A 17 -3.01 13.29 28.97
CA CYS A 17 -2.94 11.90 28.50
C CYS A 17 -1.76 11.11 29.07
N GLY A 18 -0.87 11.74 29.85
CA GLY A 18 0.31 11.08 30.43
C GLY A 18 1.42 10.74 29.44
N GLU A 19 1.13 10.73 28.14
CA GLU A 19 2.09 10.33 27.10
C GLU A 19 3.23 11.36 26.93
N GLU A 20 4.44 10.84 26.70
CA GLU A 20 5.59 11.61 26.26
C GLU A 20 5.41 12.10 24.84
N LYS A 21 5.55 13.41 24.64
CA LYS A 21 5.38 14.06 23.34
C LYS A 21 6.61 14.90 23.01
N ASN A 22 6.93 14.97 21.73
CA ASN A 22 7.91 15.95 21.26
C ASN A 22 7.45 17.37 21.67
N PRO A 23 8.36 18.30 22.00
CA PRO A 23 8.03 19.68 22.38
C PRO A 23 7.07 20.39 21.41
N ASP A 24 7.20 20.14 20.10
CA ASP A 24 6.33 20.71 19.07
C ASP A 24 4.86 20.24 19.17
N ARG A 25 4.62 19.12 19.85
CA ARG A 25 3.28 18.57 20.11
C ARG A 25 2.71 19.05 21.44
N ILE A 26 3.48 19.77 22.25
CA ILE A 26 3.00 20.47 23.44
C ILE A 26 2.56 21.89 23.07
N VAL A 27 1.50 22.37 23.70
CA VAL A 27 1.04 23.75 23.49
C VAL A 27 2.05 24.71 24.14
N LYS A 28 2.46 25.76 23.40
CA LYS A 28 3.41 26.76 23.90
C LYS A 28 2.98 27.29 25.28
N ASN A 29 3.91 27.29 26.24
CA ASN A 29 3.71 27.72 27.63
C ASN A 29 2.64 26.93 28.42
N ARG A 30 2.33 25.69 28.02
CA ARG A 30 1.43 24.79 28.76
C ARG A 30 2.02 23.38 28.79
N ASN A 31 1.63 22.57 29.77
CA ASN A 31 2.05 21.17 29.87
C ASN A 31 1.04 20.19 29.24
N ILE A 32 0.22 20.65 28.29
CA ILE A 32 -0.81 19.84 27.62
C ILE A 32 -0.45 19.66 26.14
N CYS A 33 -0.65 18.46 25.59
CA CYS A 33 -0.45 18.23 24.17
C CYS A 33 -1.56 18.88 23.32
N LYS A 34 -1.21 19.19 22.06
CA LYS A 34 -2.13 19.81 21.10
C LYS A 34 -3.38 18.95 20.89
N ASP A 35 -3.25 17.63 20.89
CA ASP A 35 -4.37 16.70 20.67
C ASP A 35 -5.37 16.75 21.84
N CYS A 36 -4.89 16.68 23.08
CA CYS A 36 -5.70 16.83 24.29
C CYS A 36 -6.34 18.23 24.39
N CYS A 37 -5.62 19.27 23.98
CA CYS A 37 -6.14 20.63 23.93
C CYS A 37 -7.26 20.77 22.88
N ASN A 38 -7.07 20.20 21.69
CA ASN A 38 -8.06 20.19 20.63
C ASN A 38 -9.28 19.36 20.99
N LYS A 39 -9.10 18.19 21.62
CA LYS A 39 -10.19 17.35 22.13
C LYS A 39 -11.03 18.12 23.15
N LYS A 40 -10.40 18.79 24.12
CA LYS A 40 -11.11 19.65 25.08
C LYS A 40 -11.87 20.79 24.39
N LYS A 41 -11.25 21.46 23.41
CA LYS A 41 -11.93 22.51 22.64
C LYS A 41 -13.14 21.98 21.87
N LYS A 42 -13.03 20.78 21.30
CA LYS A 42 -14.11 20.10 20.60
C LYS A 42 -15.24 19.71 21.57
N GLU A 43 -14.93 19.07 22.69
CA GLU A 43 -15.88 18.78 23.77
C GLU A 43 -16.59 20.06 24.27
N THR A 44 -15.84 21.17 24.42
CA THR A 44 -16.42 22.47 24.82
C THR A 44 -17.34 23.06 23.75
N LEU A 45 -17.04 22.81 22.47
CA LEU A 45 -17.87 23.25 21.34
C LEU A 45 -19.12 22.39 21.21
N ASP A 46 -18.98 21.08 21.34
CA ASP A 46 -20.06 20.09 21.28
C ASP A 46 -21.03 20.26 22.46
N ASN A 47 -20.53 20.59 23.66
CA ASN A 47 -21.33 20.91 24.84
C ASN A 47 -21.87 22.35 24.85
N LYS A 48 -21.41 23.21 23.93
CA LYS A 48 -22.01 24.52 23.70
C LYS A 48 -23.23 24.34 22.81
N VAL A 49 -24.34 23.90 23.41
CA VAL A 49 -25.67 24.20 22.86
C VAL A 49 -25.88 25.70 23.05
N VAL A 50 -25.28 26.50 22.17
CA VAL A 50 -25.65 27.89 22.04
C VAL A 50 -26.93 27.86 21.22
N GLU A 51 -28.08 27.81 21.88
CA GLU A 51 -29.27 28.36 21.26
C GLU A 51 -28.93 29.81 20.92
N PRO A 52 -28.86 30.16 19.64
CA PRO A 52 -28.55 31.53 19.25
C PRO A 52 -29.83 32.32 19.51
N THR A 53 -29.97 32.84 20.73
CA THR A 53 -31.12 33.64 21.13
C THR A 53 -31.20 34.94 20.32
N GLU A 54 -30.06 35.42 19.82
CA GLU A 54 -29.99 36.59 18.96
C GLU A 54 -30.35 36.23 17.51
N GLN A 55 -31.56 36.62 17.12
CA GLN A 55 -32.06 36.52 15.75
C GLN A 55 -32.06 37.89 15.09
N ARG A 56 -31.83 37.91 13.78
CA ARG A 56 -31.86 39.13 12.98
C ARG A 56 -32.54 38.87 11.65
N THR A 57 -33.26 39.86 11.14
CA THR A 57 -33.82 39.83 9.79
C THR A 57 -32.74 40.12 8.76
N CYS A 58 -32.59 39.23 7.78
CA CYS A 58 -31.67 39.45 6.68
C CYS A 58 -32.22 40.48 5.69
N THR A 59 -31.50 41.56 5.40
CA THR A 59 -31.91 42.59 4.43
C THR A 59 -31.97 42.11 2.98
N GLY A 60 -31.40 40.93 2.67
CA GLY A 60 -31.39 40.37 1.31
C GLY A 60 -32.51 39.38 1.00
N CYS A 61 -33.11 38.74 2.00
CA CYS A 61 -34.22 37.79 1.82
C CYS A 61 -35.40 38.05 2.76
N ASN A 62 -35.28 39.01 3.66
CA ASN A 62 -36.25 39.39 4.69
C ASN A 62 -36.69 38.26 5.63
N ILE A 63 -35.92 37.17 5.69
CA ILE A 63 -36.14 36.05 6.61
C ILE A 63 -35.38 36.31 7.92
N VAL A 64 -36.06 36.08 9.04
CA VAL A 64 -35.45 36.05 10.38
C VAL A 64 -34.53 34.84 10.48
N LYS A 65 -33.25 35.09 10.71
CA LYS A 65 -32.22 34.04 10.82
C LYS A 65 -31.41 34.26 12.08
N CYS A 66 -30.88 33.16 12.61
CA CYS A 66 -29.86 33.20 13.64
C CYS A 66 -28.63 34.02 13.18
N VAL A 67 -28.04 34.83 14.08
CA VAL A 67 -26.84 35.64 13.80
C VAL A 67 -25.62 34.84 13.28
N THR A 68 -25.50 33.55 13.60
CA THR A 68 -24.41 32.69 13.09
C THR A 68 -24.52 32.41 11.58
N LEU A 69 -25.70 32.62 11.00
CA LEU A 69 -25.96 32.52 9.56
C LEU A 69 -25.62 33.81 8.80
N PHE A 70 -25.09 34.84 9.48
CA PHE A 70 -24.64 36.09 8.87
C PHE A 70 -23.12 36.10 8.64
N ILE A 71 -22.66 36.93 7.70
CA ILE A 71 -21.25 36.96 7.26
C ILE A 71 -20.32 37.35 8.41
N ARG A 72 -20.76 38.33 9.21
CA ARG A 72 -20.13 38.87 10.42
C ARG A 72 -21.23 39.12 11.45
N LYS A 73 -20.88 39.29 12.73
CA LYS A 73 -21.85 39.49 13.82
C LYS A 73 -22.73 40.74 13.59
N GLU A 74 -22.18 41.79 12.99
CA GLU A 74 -22.85 43.06 12.69
C GLU A 74 -23.47 43.10 11.27
N SER A 75 -23.31 42.03 10.49
CA SER A 75 -23.81 42.00 9.11
C SER A 75 -25.34 42.00 9.08
N THR A 76 -25.92 42.81 8.21
CA THR A 76 -27.37 42.83 7.95
C THR A 76 -27.79 41.82 6.89
N ARG A 77 -26.82 41.21 6.18
CA ARG A 77 -27.05 40.22 5.11
C ARG A 77 -26.55 38.84 5.52
N CYS A 78 -27.35 37.81 5.25
CA CYS A 78 -27.01 36.42 5.57
C CYS A 78 -25.99 35.82 4.57
N LYS A 79 -25.32 34.74 4.96
CA LYS A 79 -24.32 34.02 4.15
C LYS A 79 -24.90 33.56 2.81
N ASP A 80 -26.15 33.11 2.79
CA ASP A 80 -26.82 32.63 1.57
C ASP A 80 -27.00 33.78 0.57
N CYS A 81 -27.60 34.89 1.01
CA CYS A 81 -27.81 36.07 0.18
C CYS A 81 -26.49 36.69 -0.29
N ASN A 82 -25.41 36.56 0.49
CA ASN A 82 -24.08 37.00 0.10
C ASN A 82 -23.45 36.08 -0.95
N ASN A 83 -23.55 34.76 -0.74
CA ASN A 83 -23.07 33.76 -1.69
C ASN A 83 -23.82 33.82 -3.01
N PHE A 84 -25.14 34.06 -2.97
CA PHE A 84 -25.96 34.31 -4.15
C PHE A 84 -25.46 35.55 -4.91
N ASN A 85 -25.30 36.69 -4.22
CA ASN A 85 -24.81 37.92 -4.84
C ASN A 85 -23.40 37.75 -5.42
N ARG A 86 -22.51 37.04 -4.72
CA ARG A 86 -21.16 36.72 -5.21
C ARG A 86 -21.20 35.89 -6.50
N ARG A 87 -22.09 34.89 -6.57
CA ARG A 87 -22.30 34.07 -7.78
C ARG A 87 -22.86 34.91 -8.92
N LYS A 88 -23.91 35.68 -8.65
CA LYS A 88 -24.52 36.61 -9.61
C LYS A 88 -23.50 37.60 -10.19
N GLN A 89 -22.69 38.23 -9.33
CA GLN A 89 -21.62 39.14 -9.76
C GLN A 89 -20.54 38.45 -10.61
N TYR A 90 -20.22 37.19 -10.31
CA TYR A 90 -19.25 36.43 -11.08
C TYR A 90 -19.78 36.04 -12.47
N GLU A 91 -21.10 35.83 -12.58
CA GLU A 91 -21.79 35.49 -13.83
C GLU A 91 -22.00 36.73 -14.72
N GLU A 92 -22.49 37.83 -14.14
CA GLU A 92 -22.89 39.02 -14.89
C GLU A 92 -21.74 39.99 -15.18
N LYS A 93 -20.69 40.03 -14.34
CA LYS A 93 -19.60 41.02 -14.47
C LYS A 93 -18.29 40.36 -14.86
N GLU A 94 -17.95 40.48 -16.14
CA GLU A 94 -16.73 39.91 -16.72
C GLU A 94 -15.46 40.32 -15.96
N GLU A 95 -15.31 41.60 -15.63
CA GLU A 95 -14.15 42.13 -14.92
C GLU A 95 -13.96 41.45 -13.55
N VAL A 96 -15.06 41.18 -12.85
CA VAL A 96 -15.04 40.50 -11.54
C VAL A 96 -14.59 39.05 -11.73
N ARG A 97 -15.10 38.38 -12.75
CA ARG A 97 -14.74 37.00 -13.12
C ARG A 97 -13.26 36.88 -13.43
N ILE A 98 -12.75 37.71 -14.35
CA ILE A 98 -11.34 37.74 -14.74
C ILE A 98 -10.45 37.97 -13.52
N ARG A 99 -10.75 38.99 -12.70
CA ARG A 99 -9.98 39.28 -11.48
C ARG A 99 -9.92 38.09 -10.54
N LYS A 100 -11.06 37.42 -10.28
CA LYS A 100 -11.10 36.26 -9.37
C LYS A 100 -10.31 35.06 -9.90
N ILE A 101 -10.35 34.82 -11.21
CA ILE A 101 -9.53 33.76 -11.85
C ILE A 101 -8.04 34.11 -11.75
N THR A 102 -7.68 35.36 -12.05
CA THR A 102 -6.30 35.85 -11.96
C THR A 102 -5.76 35.75 -10.54
N ASP A 103 -6.51 36.22 -9.54
CA ASP A 103 -6.14 36.13 -8.12
C ASP A 103 -5.90 34.67 -7.68
N ALA A 104 -6.82 33.76 -8.03
CA ALA A 104 -6.70 32.34 -7.72
C ALA A 104 -5.48 31.71 -8.40
N THR A 105 -5.21 32.08 -9.64
CA THR A 105 -4.05 31.61 -10.42
C THR A 105 -2.75 32.11 -9.81
N ASN A 106 -2.67 33.40 -9.49
CA ASN A 106 -1.50 34.02 -8.85
C ASN A 106 -1.25 33.42 -7.47
N HIS A 107 -2.30 33.16 -6.69
CA HIS A 107 -2.17 32.46 -5.42
C HIS A 107 -1.56 31.06 -5.58
N LYS A 108 -2.06 30.27 -6.54
CA LYS A 108 -1.52 28.93 -6.83
C LYS A 108 -0.07 29.00 -7.29
N LYS A 109 0.28 29.93 -8.18
CA LYS A 109 1.67 30.17 -8.65
C LYS A 109 2.59 30.53 -7.49
N LYS A 110 2.20 31.49 -6.66
CA LYS A 110 2.97 31.89 -5.47
C LYS A 110 3.18 30.73 -4.50
N LYS A 111 2.14 29.92 -4.25
CA LYS A 111 2.27 28.72 -3.40
C LYS A 111 3.17 27.65 -4.00
N LYS A 112 3.17 27.48 -5.33
CA LYS A 112 4.09 26.56 -6.02
C LYS A 112 5.53 27.06 -5.91
N ALA A 113 5.79 28.34 -6.20
CA ALA A 113 7.12 28.94 -6.09
C ALA A 113 7.74 28.73 -4.69
N ILE A 114 6.97 28.99 -3.62
CA ILE A 114 7.43 28.75 -2.25
C ILE A 114 7.79 27.28 -2.02
N ARG A 115 7.00 26.32 -2.54
CA ARG A 115 7.32 24.89 -2.39
C ARG A 115 8.56 24.48 -3.18
N ASP A 116 8.73 25.05 -4.38
CA ASP A 116 9.87 24.77 -5.24
C ASP A 116 11.16 25.34 -4.62
N GLU A 117 11.11 26.54 -4.04
CA GLU A 117 12.21 27.15 -3.27
C GLU A 117 12.64 26.28 -2.09
N ILE A 118 11.67 25.80 -1.29
CA ILE A 118 11.95 24.90 -0.16
C ILE A 118 12.60 23.60 -0.66
N LYS A 119 12.04 23.00 -1.71
CA LYS A 119 12.55 21.75 -2.27
C LYS A 119 13.96 21.92 -2.85
N LEU A 120 14.24 23.05 -3.50
CA LEU A 120 15.57 23.35 -4.03
C LEU A 120 16.58 23.51 -2.90
N ALA A 121 16.23 24.24 -1.83
CA ALA A 121 17.09 24.39 -0.66
C ALA A 121 17.40 23.04 0.03
N GLU A 122 16.40 22.15 0.16
CA GLU A 122 16.58 20.79 0.69
C GLU A 122 17.50 19.95 -0.20
N LEU A 123 17.35 20.04 -1.52
CA LEU A 123 18.20 19.33 -2.49
C LEU A 123 19.64 19.84 -2.46
N THR A 124 19.85 21.15 -2.47
CA THR A 124 21.19 21.75 -2.40
C THR A 124 21.92 21.35 -1.14
N LYS A 125 21.25 21.41 0.01
CA LYS A 125 21.83 20.96 1.29
C LYS A 125 22.20 19.47 1.24
N LEU A 126 21.35 18.63 0.66
CA LEU A 126 21.64 17.21 0.51
C LEU A 126 22.87 17.00 -0.40
N GLU A 127 22.96 17.69 -1.52
CA GLU A 127 24.08 17.62 -2.46
C GLU A 127 25.40 18.08 -1.83
N GLU A 128 25.37 19.08 -0.93
CA GLU A 128 26.54 19.48 -0.11
C GLU A 128 26.97 18.38 0.87
N GLU A 129 26.01 17.65 1.47
CA GLU A 129 26.29 16.60 2.46
C GLU A 129 26.81 15.29 1.84
N ILE A 130 26.27 14.86 0.69
CA ILE A 130 26.56 13.52 0.12
C ILE A 130 27.17 13.55 -1.29
N GLY A 131 27.27 14.72 -1.92
CA GLY A 131 27.71 14.90 -3.30
C GLY A 131 26.58 14.83 -4.33
N GLN A 132 26.76 15.53 -5.45
CA GLN A 132 25.75 15.70 -6.50
C GLN A 132 25.34 14.38 -7.18
N ASP A 133 26.24 13.40 -7.28
CA ASP A 133 25.95 12.12 -7.95
C ASP A 133 25.33 11.07 -7.04
N ASN A 134 25.14 11.39 -5.75
CA ASN A 134 24.63 10.47 -4.75
C ASN A 134 23.22 10.84 -4.31
N THR A 135 22.54 9.87 -3.71
CA THR A 135 21.26 10.06 -3.03
C THR A 135 21.10 9.02 -1.92
N ILE A 136 20.17 9.26 -1.01
CA ILE A 136 19.94 8.37 0.14
C ILE A 136 18.79 7.43 -0.21
N CYS A 137 19.03 6.13 -0.06
CA CYS A 137 17.98 5.15 -0.21
C CYS A 137 16.97 5.27 0.95
N LYS A 138 15.69 5.43 0.65
CA LYS A 138 14.63 5.53 1.66
C LYS A 138 14.47 4.26 2.53
N TYR A 139 14.96 3.12 2.04
CA TYR A 139 14.73 1.82 2.69
C TYR A 139 15.92 1.39 3.56
N CYS A 140 17.15 1.48 3.05
CA CYS A 140 18.35 1.15 3.84
C CYS A 140 19.00 2.38 4.49
N ASN A 141 18.59 3.60 4.14
CA ASN A 141 19.16 4.88 4.60
C ASN A 141 20.66 5.06 4.29
N GLU A 142 21.19 4.26 3.36
CA GLU A 142 22.57 4.39 2.89
C GLU A 142 22.66 5.39 1.74
N VAL A 143 23.80 6.08 1.68
CA VAL A 143 24.21 6.90 0.54
C VAL A 143 24.62 5.98 -0.60
N LYS A 144 23.99 6.14 -1.76
CA LYS A 144 24.29 5.37 -2.98
C LYS A 144 24.29 6.30 -4.19
N ALA A 145 25.06 5.94 -5.22
CA ALA A 145 25.05 6.71 -6.47
C ALA A 145 23.65 6.69 -7.10
N LYS A 146 23.25 7.81 -7.74
CA LYS A 146 21.96 7.96 -8.43
C LYS A 146 21.73 6.86 -9.47
N THR A 147 22.80 6.29 -10.05
CA THR A 147 22.78 5.15 -10.98
C THR A 147 22.30 3.83 -10.34
N HIS A 148 22.40 3.69 -9.02
CA HIS A 148 21.86 2.55 -8.26
C HIS A 148 20.34 2.66 -8.03
N PHE A 149 19.69 3.70 -8.52
CA PHE A 149 18.23 3.87 -8.45
C PHE A 149 17.64 3.75 -9.85
N ARG A 150 16.38 3.30 -9.93
CA ARG A 150 15.59 3.46 -11.14
C ARG A 150 15.05 4.89 -11.21
N HIS A 151 14.73 5.35 -12.42
CA HIS A 151 14.18 6.69 -12.64
C HIS A 151 12.98 6.96 -11.71
N ASN A 152 13.01 8.10 -11.00
CA ASN A 152 12.00 8.53 -10.03
C ASN A 152 11.72 7.53 -8.88
N ARG A 153 12.70 6.71 -8.48
CA ARG A 153 12.57 5.81 -7.32
C ARG A 153 13.50 6.25 -6.19
N LEU A 154 12.98 6.12 -4.96
CA LEU A 154 13.74 6.36 -3.72
C LEU A 154 14.25 5.05 -3.08
N LYS A 155 13.87 3.90 -3.64
CA LYS A 155 14.36 2.58 -3.25
C LYS A 155 15.52 2.21 -4.18
N CYS A 156 16.67 1.87 -3.65
CA CYS A 156 17.80 1.44 -4.48
C CYS A 156 17.53 0.06 -5.10
N LYS A 157 18.21 -0.25 -6.20
CA LYS A 157 18.10 -1.52 -6.93
C LYS A 157 18.33 -2.74 -6.04
N ASP A 158 19.24 -2.67 -5.07
CA ASP A 158 19.52 -3.77 -4.14
C ASP A 158 18.32 -4.02 -3.22
N CYS A 159 17.79 -2.98 -2.57
CA CYS A 159 16.59 -3.10 -1.76
C CYS A 159 15.37 -3.56 -2.58
N GLU A 160 15.23 -3.15 -3.85
CA GLU A 160 14.19 -3.68 -4.76
C GLU A 160 14.42 -5.16 -5.10
N ARG A 161 15.68 -5.59 -5.20
CA ARG A 161 16.06 -6.98 -5.45
C ARG A 161 15.83 -7.88 -4.23
N ASP A 162 16.03 -7.33 -3.05
CA ASP A 162 15.91 -8.07 -1.79
C ASP A 162 14.53 -7.97 -1.17
N ASP A 163 13.65 -7.11 -1.71
CA ASP A 163 12.23 -7.07 -1.38
C ASP A 163 11.62 -8.49 -1.47
N PRO A 164 11.14 -9.07 -0.36
CA PRO A 164 10.72 -10.48 -0.33
C PRO A 164 9.57 -10.79 -1.30
N ILE A 165 8.62 -9.86 -1.43
CA ILE A 165 7.47 -10.00 -2.33
C ILE A 165 7.93 -9.97 -3.79
N ASP A 166 8.74 -8.98 -4.17
CA ASP A 166 9.21 -8.87 -5.54
C ASP A 166 10.23 -9.96 -5.89
N LYS A 167 10.99 -10.46 -4.90
CA LYS A 167 11.88 -11.61 -5.03
C LYS A 167 11.09 -12.88 -5.36
N LEU A 168 10.01 -13.16 -4.62
CA LEU A 168 9.11 -14.28 -4.90
C LEU A 168 8.49 -14.17 -6.30
N LYS A 169 7.93 -13.00 -6.66
CA LYS A 169 7.34 -12.76 -7.98
C LYS A 169 8.35 -12.99 -9.11
N ARG A 170 9.57 -12.49 -8.96
CA ARG A 170 10.67 -12.70 -9.93
C ARG A 170 11.01 -14.19 -10.05
N TYR A 171 11.10 -14.90 -8.92
CA TYR A 171 11.36 -16.33 -8.90
C TYR A 171 10.29 -17.09 -9.69
N VAL A 172 9.01 -16.91 -9.35
CA VAL A 172 7.87 -17.57 -10.01
C VAL A 172 7.85 -17.27 -11.51
N ARG A 173 7.98 -16.00 -11.90
CA ARG A 173 8.05 -15.61 -13.31
C ARG A 173 9.23 -16.25 -14.04
N SER A 174 10.40 -16.29 -13.41
CA SER A 174 11.60 -16.90 -13.97
C SER A 174 11.41 -18.39 -14.16
N ARG A 175 10.83 -19.10 -13.18
CA ARG A 175 10.55 -20.54 -13.29
C ARG A 175 9.63 -20.87 -14.47
N ILE A 176 8.52 -20.15 -14.61
CA ILE A 176 7.60 -20.32 -15.75
C ILE A 176 8.31 -20.01 -17.06
N HIS A 177 9.06 -18.91 -17.13
CA HIS A 177 9.77 -18.52 -18.34
C HIS A 177 10.83 -19.55 -18.75
N SER A 178 11.64 -20.04 -17.81
CA SER A 178 12.66 -21.06 -18.07
C SER A 178 12.05 -22.40 -18.47
N CYS A 179 10.88 -22.76 -17.94
CA CYS A 179 10.20 -23.99 -18.33
C CYS A 179 9.61 -23.90 -19.74
N LEU A 180 9.10 -22.73 -20.12
CA LEU A 180 8.44 -22.52 -21.42
C LEU A 180 9.41 -22.08 -22.55
N LYS A 181 10.67 -21.76 -22.23
CA LYS A 181 11.77 -21.52 -23.20
C LYS A 181 11.43 -20.63 -24.42
N GLY A 182 10.59 -19.62 -24.23
CA GLY A 182 10.16 -18.71 -25.31
C GLY A 182 8.71 -18.89 -25.77
N ASN A 183 8.08 -20.03 -25.47
CA ASN A 183 6.67 -20.33 -25.77
C ASN A 183 5.69 -19.69 -24.76
N LYS A 184 6.17 -18.73 -23.98
CA LYS A 184 5.35 -18.07 -22.94
C LYS A 184 4.46 -17.01 -23.60
N THR A 185 3.20 -17.35 -23.81
CA THR A 185 2.20 -16.49 -24.46
C THR A 185 1.39 -15.65 -23.48
N LYS A 186 1.07 -16.19 -22.30
CA LYS A 186 0.21 -15.53 -21.30
C LYS A 186 1.01 -14.78 -20.24
N HIS A 187 0.39 -13.89 -19.48
CA HIS A 187 0.98 -13.31 -18.28
C HIS A 187 1.11 -14.35 -17.15
N THR A 188 2.05 -14.12 -16.22
CA THR A 188 2.34 -15.07 -15.14
C THR A 188 1.12 -15.39 -14.27
N HIS A 189 0.27 -14.39 -13.99
CA HIS A 189 -0.92 -14.60 -13.16
C HIS A 189 -1.99 -15.46 -13.86
N GLU A 190 -1.99 -15.51 -15.18
CA GLU A 190 -2.92 -16.35 -15.96
C GLU A 190 -2.52 -17.83 -15.85
N TYR A 191 -1.22 -18.14 -15.91
CA TYR A 191 -0.73 -19.50 -15.64
C TYR A 191 -0.98 -19.93 -14.19
N LEU A 192 -0.75 -19.03 -13.23
CA LEU A 192 -1.01 -19.31 -11.82
C LEU A 192 -2.50 -19.49 -11.53
N GLY A 193 -3.40 -18.87 -12.30
CA GLY A 193 -4.84 -18.86 -12.06
C GLY A 193 -5.25 -18.01 -10.84
N CYS A 194 -4.41 -17.06 -10.42
CA CYS A 194 -4.69 -16.08 -9.36
C CYS A 194 -3.74 -14.88 -9.45
N LYS A 195 -4.11 -13.78 -8.79
CA LYS A 195 -3.26 -12.58 -8.70
C LYS A 195 -2.11 -12.80 -7.71
N PRO A 196 -0.98 -12.07 -7.83
CA PRO A 196 0.16 -12.24 -6.93
C PRO A 196 -0.17 -12.16 -5.41
N PRO A 197 -1.06 -11.26 -4.94
CA PRO A 197 -1.43 -11.24 -3.52
C PRO A 197 -2.15 -12.51 -3.05
N GLU A 198 -3.03 -13.06 -3.88
CA GLU A 198 -3.77 -14.31 -3.59
C GLU A 198 -2.80 -15.49 -3.56
N TYR A 199 -1.86 -15.53 -4.51
CA TYR A 199 -0.83 -16.56 -4.55
C TYR A 199 0.06 -16.56 -3.31
N ILE A 200 0.50 -15.37 -2.88
CA ILE A 200 1.27 -15.21 -1.65
C ILE A 200 0.44 -15.65 -0.44
N LYS A 201 -0.85 -15.28 -0.38
CA LYS A 201 -1.73 -15.68 0.71
C LYS A 201 -1.88 -17.20 0.81
N TRP A 202 -2.02 -17.90 -0.31
CA TRP A 202 -2.02 -19.37 -0.35
C TRP A 202 -0.68 -19.96 0.12
N LEU A 203 0.44 -19.46 -0.41
CA LEU A 203 1.76 -19.97 -0.02
C LEU A 203 2.05 -19.77 1.47
N LEU A 204 1.52 -18.72 2.09
CA LEU A 204 1.71 -18.41 3.51
C LEU A 204 0.61 -18.97 4.43
N SER A 205 -0.40 -19.67 3.90
CA SER A 205 -1.44 -20.31 4.74
C SER A 205 -1.01 -21.66 5.32
N ASN A 206 0.26 -22.04 5.15
CA ASN A 206 0.80 -23.27 5.70
C ASN A 206 1.09 -23.14 7.22
N THR A 207 1.19 -24.28 7.89
CA THR A 207 1.41 -24.38 9.34
C THR A 207 2.88 -24.26 9.76
N ASN A 208 3.83 -24.14 8.83
CA ASN A 208 5.25 -24.39 9.07
C ASN A 208 6.10 -23.14 9.37
N ASN A 209 5.51 -22.06 9.88
CA ASN A 209 6.20 -20.79 10.17
C ASN A 209 7.04 -20.26 8.98
N PHE A 210 6.60 -20.55 7.75
CA PHE A 210 7.26 -20.05 6.55
C PHE A 210 6.90 -18.58 6.33
N THR A 211 7.92 -17.77 6.04
CA THR A 211 7.80 -16.35 5.78
C THR A 211 8.36 -16.02 4.40
N LEU A 212 8.06 -14.84 3.87
CA LEU A 212 8.66 -14.41 2.61
C LEU A 212 10.17 -14.17 2.75
N ASP A 213 10.62 -13.77 3.95
CA ASP A 213 12.03 -13.50 4.23
C ASP A 213 12.89 -14.78 4.20
N ASN A 214 12.33 -15.90 4.68
CA ASN A 214 13.03 -17.19 4.71
C ASN A 214 12.81 -18.05 3.45
N HIS A 215 12.06 -17.55 2.46
CA HIS A 215 11.88 -18.21 1.16
C HIS A 215 13.21 -18.34 0.39
N GLY A 216 13.45 -19.53 -0.15
CA GLY A 216 14.68 -19.89 -0.87
C GLY A 216 15.75 -20.50 0.04
N GLN A 217 15.78 -20.10 1.32
CA GLN A 217 16.71 -20.65 2.33
C GLN A 217 16.09 -21.81 3.11
N VAL A 218 14.91 -21.59 3.70
CA VAL A 218 14.22 -22.57 4.56
C VAL A 218 13.25 -23.43 3.75
N TRP A 219 12.51 -22.80 2.85
CA TRP A 219 11.46 -23.47 2.07
C TRP A 219 11.47 -23.00 0.61
N HIS A 220 10.97 -23.86 -0.27
CA HIS A 220 10.79 -23.62 -1.71
C HIS A 220 9.32 -23.81 -2.09
N ILE A 221 8.93 -23.25 -3.24
CA ILE A 221 7.67 -23.60 -3.90
C ILE A 221 7.88 -24.92 -4.62
N ASP A 222 7.17 -25.96 -4.18
CA ASP A 222 7.10 -27.27 -4.83
C ASP A 222 5.85 -27.35 -5.73
N HIS A 223 5.92 -28.20 -6.75
CA HIS A 223 4.76 -28.62 -7.52
C HIS A 223 4.37 -30.02 -7.05
N VAL A 224 3.16 -30.16 -6.50
CA VAL A 224 2.71 -31.42 -5.89
C VAL A 224 2.76 -32.55 -6.91
N ILE A 225 2.16 -32.33 -8.07
CA ILE A 225 2.46 -33.10 -9.28
C ILE A 225 3.60 -32.39 -10.03
N PRO A 226 4.77 -33.03 -10.21
CA PRO A 226 5.92 -32.42 -10.84
C PRO A 226 5.66 -31.96 -12.27
N LEU A 227 6.22 -30.82 -12.68
CA LEU A 227 6.07 -30.27 -14.03
C LEU A 227 6.47 -31.26 -15.14
N SER A 228 7.40 -32.18 -14.89
CA SER A 228 7.83 -33.21 -15.85
C SER A 228 6.77 -34.28 -16.14
N LYS A 229 5.61 -34.25 -15.46
CA LYS A 229 4.47 -35.14 -15.69
C LYS A 229 3.41 -34.52 -16.59
N PHE A 230 3.62 -33.30 -17.06
CA PHE A 230 2.71 -32.57 -17.93
C PHE A 230 3.37 -32.32 -19.30
N ASN A 231 2.56 -32.33 -20.34
CA ASN A 231 2.93 -31.81 -21.64
C ASN A 231 2.73 -30.29 -21.66
N VAL A 232 3.80 -29.53 -21.44
CA VAL A 232 3.76 -28.06 -21.39
C VAL A 232 3.57 -27.40 -22.77
N GLU A 233 3.56 -28.16 -23.86
CA GLU A 233 3.18 -27.68 -25.19
C GLU A 233 1.65 -27.64 -25.37
N ASN A 234 0.92 -28.44 -24.58
CA ASN A 234 -0.53 -28.36 -24.49
C ASN A 234 -0.90 -27.22 -23.51
N ASP A 235 -1.68 -26.25 -23.99
CA ASP A 235 -2.02 -25.05 -23.22
C ASP A 235 -2.87 -25.36 -21.97
N GLU A 236 -3.77 -26.35 -22.05
CA GLU A 236 -4.60 -26.78 -20.93
C GLU A 236 -3.77 -27.48 -19.86
N GLU A 237 -2.95 -28.46 -20.23
CA GLU A 237 -2.04 -29.14 -19.31
C GLU A 237 -1.02 -28.17 -18.70
N CYS A 238 -0.51 -27.22 -19.49
CA CYS A 238 0.38 -26.17 -19.01
C CYS A 238 -0.31 -25.29 -17.95
N SER A 239 -1.55 -24.88 -18.19
CA SER A 239 -2.34 -24.10 -17.24
C SER A 239 -2.61 -24.86 -15.94
N ILE A 240 -2.87 -26.16 -16.00
CA ILE A 240 -3.05 -27.01 -14.82
C ILE A 240 -1.73 -27.18 -14.07
N ALA A 241 -0.64 -27.42 -14.80
CA ALA A 241 0.70 -27.67 -14.24
C ALA A 241 1.18 -26.51 -13.37
N PHE A 242 1.06 -25.26 -13.86
CA PHE A 242 1.52 -24.06 -13.16
C PHE A 242 0.49 -23.45 -12.20
N ASN A 243 -0.74 -23.97 -12.15
CA ASN A 243 -1.77 -23.38 -11.31
C ASN A 243 -1.37 -23.39 -9.83
N TRP A 244 -1.79 -22.37 -9.08
CA TRP A 244 -1.50 -22.28 -7.66
C TRP A 244 -1.98 -23.50 -6.87
N ARG A 245 -3.07 -24.13 -7.32
CA ARG A 245 -3.64 -25.34 -6.72
C ARG A 245 -2.73 -26.56 -6.85
N ASN A 246 -1.79 -26.58 -7.81
CA ASN A 246 -0.76 -27.62 -7.92
C ASN A 246 0.55 -27.22 -7.21
N THR A 247 0.59 -26.08 -6.50
CA THR A 247 1.79 -25.62 -5.81
C THR A 247 1.62 -25.62 -4.30
N MET A 248 2.69 -25.90 -3.57
CA MET A 248 2.71 -25.82 -2.12
C MET A 248 4.07 -25.36 -1.61
N PRO A 249 4.15 -24.75 -0.42
CA PRO A 249 5.42 -24.54 0.24
C PRO A 249 5.94 -25.86 0.82
N LEU A 250 7.23 -26.13 0.63
CA LEU A 250 7.90 -27.35 1.10
C LEU A 250 9.28 -26.99 1.63
N LEU A 251 9.78 -27.70 2.65
CA LEU A 251 11.14 -27.47 3.15
C LEU A 251 12.15 -27.63 2.00
N ALA A 252 13.15 -26.74 1.94
CA ALA A 252 14.11 -26.73 0.85
C ALA A 252 14.82 -28.08 0.72
N LYS A 253 15.17 -28.71 1.85
CA LYS A 253 15.80 -30.04 1.90
C LYS A 253 14.87 -31.13 1.34
N GLU A 254 13.59 -31.10 1.68
CA GLU A 254 12.60 -32.08 1.23
C GLU A 254 12.34 -31.93 -0.27
N ASN A 255 12.17 -30.69 -0.74
CA ASN A 255 11.97 -30.37 -2.15
C ASN A 255 13.13 -30.87 -3.02
N LEU A 256 14.37 -30.60 -2.60
CA LEU A 256 15.57 -31.07 -3.29
C LEU A 256 15.67 -32.61 -3.29
N SER A 257 15.25 -33.27 -2.21
CA SER A 257 15.27 -34.74 -2.12
C SER A 257 14.15 -35.41 -2.92
N LYS A 258 12.98 -34.76 -3.02
CA LYS A 258 11.81 -35.24 -3.76
C LYS A 258 12.07 -35.31 -5.26
N ASN A 259 12.70 -34.28 -5.83
CA ASN A 259 12.93 -34.16 -7.27
C ASN A 259 11.60 -34.30 -8.06
N ASN A 260 11.48 -35.25 -8.99
CA ASN A 260 10.30 -35.51 -9.81
C ASN A 260 9.43 -36.67 -9.28
N LYS A 261 9.64 -37.12 -8.04
CA LYS A 261 8.87 -38.21 -7.44
C LYS A 261 7.49 -37.72 -7.04
N ILE A 262 6.49 -38.59 -7.22
CA ILE A 262 5.14 -38.37 -6.72
C ILE A 262 5.00 -39.14 -5.42
N LEU A 263 4.74 -38.44 -4.32
CA LEU A 263 4.59 -39.02 -2.99
C LEU A 263 3.11 -39.00 -2.60
N LYS A 264 2.48 -40.18 -2.47
CA LYS A 264 1.06 -40.28 -2.10
C LYS A 264 0.72 -39.54 -0.79
N PRO A 265 1.51 -39.68 0.30
CA PRO A 265 1.24 -38.94 1.54
C PRO A 265 1.25 -37.41 1.36
N GLN A 266 2.10 -36.91 0.46
CA GLN A 266 2.16 -35.49 0.14
C GLN A 266 0.89 -35.03 -0.60
N ILE A 267 0.43 -35.80 -1.58
CA ILE A 267 -0.81 -35.49 -2.31
C ILE A 267 -2.01 -35.48 -1.37
N GLU A 268 -2.13 -36.49 -0.50
CA GLU A 268 -3.22 -36.58 0.47
C GLU A 268 -3.25 -35.38 1.41
N GLN A 269 -2.08 -35.00 1.95
CA GLN A 269 -1.96 -33.84 2.82
C GLN A 269 -2.27 -32.53 2.08
N HIS A 270 -1.75 -32.38 0.86
CA HIS A 270 -2.01 -31.22 0.03
C HIS A 270 -3.50 -31.06 -0.30
N LEU A 271 -4.17 -32.14 -0.69
CA LEU A 271 -5.60 -32.12 -1.01
C LEU A 271 -6.44 -31.70 0.20
N LYS A 272 -6.12 -32.21 1.40
CA LYS A 272 -6.75 -31.77 2.65
C LYS A 272 -6.59 -30.27 2.88
N ASN A 273 -5.34 -29.77 2.80
CA ASN A 273 -5.04 -28.36 2.98
C ASN A 273 -5.76 -27.48 1.94
N LEU A 274 -5.82 -27.94 0.69
CA LEU A 274 -6.45 -27.24 -0.41
C LEU A 274 -7.97 -27.13 -0.18
N ILE A 275 -8.63 -28.22 0.20
CA ILE A 275 -10.07 -28.23 0.52
C ILE A 275 -10.37 -27.29 1.69
N SER A 276 -9.60 -27.37 2.79
CA SER A 276 -9.76 -26.47 3.94
C SER A 276 -9.64 -25.00 3.53
N TYR A 277 -8.60 -24.66 2.77
CA TYR A 277 -8.39 -23.28 2.31
C TYR A 277 -9.53 -22.77 1.41
N HIS A 278 -10.03 -23.64 0.53
CA HIS A 278 -11.16 -23.32 -0.35
C HIS A 278 -12.44 -23.03 0.45
N ILE A 279 -12.74 -23.86 1.47
CA ILE A 279 -13.88 -23.66 2.37
C ILE A 279 -13.73 -22.36 3.17
N GLU A 280 -12.58 -22.15 3.80
CA GLU A 280 -12.31 -20.98 4.65
C GLU A 280 -12.39 -19.65 3.89
N ASN A 281 -12.06 -19.65 2.60
CA ASN A 281 -12.04 -18.44 1.77
C ASN A 281 -13.26 -18.34 0.84
N SER A 282 -14.23 -19.26 0.94
CA SER A 282 -15.41 -19.33 0.08
C SER A 282 -15.08 -19.33 -1.42
N ILE A 283 -14.07 -20.12 -1.80
CA ILE A 283 -13.61 -20.28 -3.18
C ILE A 283 -14.03 -21.66 -3.68
N GLU A 284 -14.62 -21.74 -4.87
CA GLU A 284 -14.93 -23.03 -5.49
C GLU A 284 -13.63 -23.77 -5.89
N LEU A 285 -13.52 -25.05 -5.52
CA LEU A 285 -12.44 -25.93 -5.93
C LEU A 285 -12.85 -26.64 -7.24
N PRO A 286 -12.22 -26.32 -8.38
CA PRO A 286 -12.61 -26.93 -9.64
C PRO A 286 -12.33 -28.43 -9.66
N GLN A 287 -13.27 -29.21 -10.18
CA GLN A 287 -13.21 -30.67 -10.22
C GLN A 287 -11.94 -31.21 -10.90
N ILE A 288 -11.44 -30.51 -11.92
CA ILE A 288 -10.22 -30.89 -12.63
C ILE A 288 -8.99 -31.08 -11.72
N TYR A 289 -8.89 -30.34 -10.61
CA TYR A 289 -7.80 -30.49 -9.65
C TYR A 289 -8.03 -31.67 -8.71
N ILE A 290 -9.29 -31.94 -8.34
CA ILE A 290 -9.65 -33.14 -7.57
C ILE A 290 -9.29 -34.38 -8.39
N ASP A 291 -9.66 -34.40 -9.66
CA ASP A 291 -9.38 -35.51 -10.58
C ASP A 291 -7.89 -35.70 -10.83
N LEU A 292 -7.14 -34.59 -10.98
CA LEU A 292 -5.68 -34.61 -11.10
C LEU A 292 -5.03 -35.35 -9.93
N PHE A 293 -5.38 -34.99 -8.70
CA PHE A 293 -4.80 -35.62 -7.52
C PHE A 293 -5.30 -37.06 -7.34
N ALA A 294 -6.58 -37.32 -7.60
CA ALA A 294 -7.16 -38.66 -7.52
C ALA A 294 -6.46 -39.66 -8.46
N LYS A 295 -6.14 -39.26 -9.70
CA LYS A 295 -5.39 -40.07 -10.67
C LYS A 295 -4.07 -40.59 -10.09
N HIS A 296 -3.35 -39.75 -9.36
CA HIS A 296 -2.05 -40.09 -8.79
C HIS A 296 -2.12 -40.84 -7.45
N LEU A 297 -3.25 -40.76 -6.75
CA LEU A 297 -3.53 -41.58 -5.57
C LEU A 297 -3.95 -43.00 -5.95
N ALA A 298 -4.83 -43.13 -6.96
CA ALA A 298 -5.38 -44.39 -7.44
C ALA A 298 -4.37 -45.24 -8.22
N ALA A 299 -3.34 -44.64 -8.85
CA ALA A 299 -2.29 -45.38 -9.55
C ALA A 299 -1.41 -46.17 -8.57
N GLY A 300 -1.86 -47.38 -8.24
CA GLY A 300 -1.09 -48.49 -7.70
C GLY A 300 -1.14 -49.64 -8.71
N ASN A 301 -0.42 -49.44 -9.82
CA ASN A 301 0.17 -50.40 -10.76
C ASN A 301 0.19 -49.79 -12.16
N PRO A 302 1.36 -49.63 -12.81
CA PRO A 302 1.37 -49.41 -14.24
C PRO A 302 0.81 -50.66 -14.90
N LEU A 303 -0.20 -50.51 -15.75
CA LEU A 303 -0.39 -51.49 -16.80
C LEU A 303 0.83 -51.33 -17.71
N GLU A 304 1.75 -52.28 -17.59
CA GLU A 304 2.83 -52.52 -18.54
C GLU A 304 2.25 -52.71 -19.96
N PRO A 305 3.04 -52.38 -21.00
CA PRO A 305 2.57 -52.00 -22.33
C PRO A 305 1.73 -53.03 -23.07
#